data_AF-A0A0L6U071-F1
#
_entry.id   AF-A0A0L6U071-F1
#
_cell.length_a   1.000
_cell.length_b   1.000
_cell.length_c   1.000
_cell.angle_alpha   90.00
_cell.angle_beta   90.00
_cell.angle_gamma   90.00
#
_symmetry.space_group_name_H-M   'P 1'
#
loop_
_entity.id
_entity.type
_entity.pdbx_description
1 polymer ?
#
loop_
_entity_poly.entity_id
_entity_poly.type
_entity_poly.pdbx_seq_one_letter_code
_entity_poly.pdbx_strand_id
1 'polypeptide(L)'
;MADSLKITSSIPPAKPAGIPNKPSPIDAIFGINDSDLAVKMPLEPTTANPKEESFKETLFQNLNKEILKPLKNSTKGEADILRRLVLLSELFESSPGGIPKSFMDQIFMGSQDFLSELLTRDKTETVFKGAFFDSLRALAKMEGYPQLKETIVSILRHYDAYVNRNQTLKAILTEITRMTELLPQNERVALELKLSALQTAVNADPQDQKAIQSLLKNQTIPLLGQILKNHAFSENLYHSVLTIINHIVRYDKGDVEHLEEALLKFSQALKPISNLTSNEFLDMKNLLFFHTEEAENLFKRMDVLSKDGKITEKADLSTLLLKALDDSSPSKIRTLGLTLLDTMVRNESPIFPVMHFLIPLHYLGSNSYGEFFIDKDASEKKGNAKSATNIFFTIQSDRYGNFEVELLVRDQIIDLDIRCPGALIEPLKNTRGKIRSIIEEQGYKLLAYGVGEYVEGQTILQRYPKLALRKVGLDVKI
;
A
#
# COMPACT_ATOMS: atom_id res chain seq x y z
N MET A 1 65.36 -8.71 -23.95
CA MET A 1 66.55 -9.58 -23.95
C MET A 1 66.91 -9.87 -22.50
N ALA A 2 67.31 -11.11 -22.19
CA ALA A 2 67.76 -11.63 -20.89
C ALA A 2 66.64 -11.76 -19.83
N ASP A 3 66.22 -13.00 -19.53
CA ASP A 3 66.72 -13.88 -18.46
C ASP A 3 66.09 -13.53 -17.11
N SER A 4 65.22 -14.33 -16.49
CA SER A 4 65.19 -15.78 -16.29
C SER A 4 66.29 -16.29 -15.34
N LEU A 5 65.80 -16.96 -14.28
CA LEU A 5 66.45 -18.05 -13.53
C LEU A 5 67.46 -17.60 -12.47
N LYS A 6 67.63 -18.26 -11.34
CA LYS A 6 67.01 -19.40 -10.63
C LYS A 6 67.53 -19.22 -9.18
N ILE A 7 67.35 -20.07 -8.18
CA ILE A 7 67.87 -21.44 -7.97
C ILE A 7 67.37 -21.71 -6.52
N THR A 8 66.77 -22.81 -6.10
CA THR A 8 67.05 -24.24 -6.35
C THR A 8 65.78 -25.05 -6.03
N SER A 9 65.66 -26.18 -6.72
CA SER A 9 64.77 -27.30 -6.43
C SER A 9 65.61 -28.50 -5.97
N SER A 10 64.99 -29.48 -5.30
CA SER A 10 64.99 -30.92 -5.65
C SER A 10 64.45 -31.77 -4.49
N ILE A 11 63.77 -32.91 -4.60
CA ILE A 11 63.10 -33.73 -5.64
C ILE A 11 62.25 -34.75 -4.81
N PRO A 12 61.06 -35.22 -5.28
CA PRO A 12 60.24 -36.28 -4.66
C PRO A 12 60.54 -37.68 -5.28
N PRO A 13 59.93 -38.77 -4.78
CA PRO A 13 58.98 -39.54 -5.63
C PRO A 13 57.88 -40.25 -4.78
N ALA A 14 56.77 -40.85 -5.25
CA ALA A 14 56.25 -41.26 -6.55
C ALA A 14 54.71 -41.37 -6.50
N LYS A 15 54.03 -41.18 -7.65
CA LYS A 15 52.72 -41.75 -8.02
C LYS A 15 52.93 -42.46 -9.37
N PRO A 16 52.23 -43.56 -9.70
CA PRO A 16 51.17 -43.49 -10.74
C PRO A 16 50.05 -44.56 -10.53
N ALA A 17 48.88 -44.61 -11.16
CA ALA A 17 48.34 -44.18 -12.47
C ALA A 17 46.81 -43.91 -12.30
N GLY A 18 46.00 -43.24 -13.14
CA GLY A 18 45.99 -42.85 -14.56
C GLY A 18 44.52 -42.91 -15.07
N ILE A 19 43.66 -41.90 -14.83
CA ILE A 19 42.95 -40.93 -15.75
C ILE A 19 42.26 -41.55 -17.01
N PRO A 20 41.02 -41.15 -17.41
CA PRO A 20 40.82 -39.98 -18.30
C PRO A 20 39.57 -39.08 -18.10
N ASN A 21 39.79 -37.76 -18.31
CA ASN A 21 38.95 -36.71 -18.95
C ASN A 21 37.64 -36.12 -18.33
N LYS A 22 37.71 -34.78 -18.08
CA LYS A 22 36.78 -33.62 -18.31
C LYS A 22 35.26 -33.86 -18.56
N PRO A 23 34.35 -32.85 -18.38
CA PRO A 23 34.48 -31.44 -17.94
C PRO A 23 33.47 -31.03 -16.82
N SER A 24 33.57 -29.82 -16.26
CA SER A 24 32.48 -29.22 -15.45
C SER A 24 31.27 -28.88 -16.32
N PRO A 25 30.04 -29.15 -15.87
CA PRO A 25 29.14 -28.04 -15.51
C PRO A 25 28.03 -28.37 -14.47
N ILE A 26 27.61 -27.33 -13.73
CA ILE A 26 26.21 -26.87 -13.48
C ILE A 26 25.14 -27.85 -12.90
N ASP A 27 24.39 -27.33 -11.91
CA ASP A 27 23.03 -27.64 -11.46
C ASP A 27 22.69 -28.70 -10.38
N ALA A 28 21.69 -28.27 -9.58
CA ALA A 28 20.75 -29.00 -8.71
C ALA A 28 21.11 -29.25 -7.23
N ILE A 29 20.53 -28.41 -6.35
CA ILE A 29 20.44 -28.60 -4.88
C ILE A 29 19.36 -29.64 -4.49
N PHE A 30 18.71 -30.31 -5.44
CA PHE A 30 17.72 -31.35 -5.15
C PHE A 30 18.02 -32.65 -5.89
N GLY A 31 18.73 -33.54 -5.21
CA GLY A 31 18.78 -34.96 -5.56
C GLY A 31 17.53 -35.66 -5.02
N ILE A 32 16.50 -35.76 -5.85
CA ILE A 32 15.38 -36.68 -5.63
C ILE A 32 15.86 -38.04 -6.11
N ASN A 33 16.36 -38.87 -5.20
CA ASN A 33 16.44 -40.35 -5.26
C ASN A 33 17.57 -40.83 -4.33
N ASP A 34 17.26 -41.01 -3.05
CA ASP A 34 17.96 -41.98 -2.19
C ASP A 34 17.00 -42.42 -1.08
N SER A 35 16.15 -43.39 -1.42
CA SER A 35 15.37 -44.17 -0.48
C SER A 35 16.20 -45.36 -0.02
N ASP A 36 17.01 -45.20 1.03
CA ASP A 36 17.39 -46.26 1.99
C ASP A 36 18.65 -45.87 2.79
N LEU A 37 18.48 -45.04 3.83
CA LEU A 37 19.40 -45.04 4.98
C LEU A 37 18.60 -44.79 6.27
N ALA A 38 17.87 -45.82 6.69
CA ALA A 38 17.22 -45.87 8.00
C ALA A 38 18.27 -46.15 9.09
N VAL A 39 18.61 -45.14 9.90
CA VAL A 39 19.25 -45.34 11.21
C VAL A 39 18.18 -45.25 12.30
N LYS A 40 17.97 -46.39 12.98
CA LYS A 40 17.05 -46.58 14.09
C LYS A 40 17.43 -45.73 15.31
N MET A 41 16.45 -45.06 15.92
CA MET A 41 16.48 -44.66 17.33
C MET A 41 15.28 -45.27 18.08
N PRO A 42 15.39 -45.49 19.41
CA PRO A 42 14.53 -46.42 20.15
C PRO A 42 13.13 -45.86 20.40
N LEU A 43 12.16 -46.78 20.34
CA LEU A 43 10.75 -46.60 20.67
C LEU A 43 10.54 -46.52 22.19
N GLU A 44 9.72 -45.56 22.64
CA GLU A 44 8.62 -45.72 23.61
C GLU A 44 7.67 -44.50 23.54
N PRO A 45 6.38 -44.59 23.94
CA PRO A 45 5.27 -44.30 23.02
C PRO A 45 4.34 -43.14 23.45
N THR A 46 3.44 -42.78 22.51
CA THR A 46 2.14 -42.09 22.67
C THR A 46 2.16 -40.59 23.06
N THR A 47 1.50 -39.64 22.41
CA THR A 47 0.53 -39.57 21.30
C THR A 47 0.44 -38.09 20.91
N ALA A 48 0.73 -37.71 19.67
CA ALA A 48 0.17 -36.53 18.98
C ALA A 48 0.74 -36.45 17.57
N ASN A 49 -0.11 -36.56 16.55
CA ASN A 49 0.25 -36.32 15.15
C ASN A 49 0.91 -34.94 14.98
N PRO A 50 2.16 -34.83 14.49
CA PRO A 50 2.63 -33.57 13.96
C PRO A 50 2.02 -33.42 12.57
N LYS A 51 1.08 -32.48 12.43
CA LYS A 51 0.62 -32.02 11.12
C LYS A 51 1.84 -31.45 10.38
N GLU A 52 2.08 -31.94 9.17
CA GLU A 52 2.89 -31.22 8.18
C GLU A 52 2.26 -29.84 7.99
N GLU A 53 2.81 -28.82 8.66
CA GLU A 53 2.50 -27.43 8.32
C GLU A 53 3.03 -27.19 6.91
N SER A 54 2.12 -26.86 6.00
CA SER A 54 2.46 -26.60 4.61
C SER A 54 3.45 -25.43 4.54
N PHE A 55 4.47 -25.51 3.68
CA PHE A 55 5.42 -24.41 3.43
C PHE A 55 4.70 -23.07 3.18
N LYS A 56 3.51 -23.10 2.59
CA LYS A 56 2.63 -21.92 2.44
C LYS A 56 2.19 -21.36 3.79
N GLU A 57 1.75 -22.20 4.72
CA GLU A 57 1.36 -21.78 6.07
C GLU A 57 2.55 -21.17 6.82
N THR A 58 3.74 -21.76 6.72
CA THR A 58 4.95 -21.20 7.32
C THR A 58 5.34 -19.86 6.69
N LEU A 59 5.27 -19.72 5.36
CA LEU A 59 5.55 -18.48 4.63
C LEU A 59 4.54 -17.37 4.99
N PHE A 60 3.25 -17.69 5.04
CA PHE A 60 2.21 -16.75 5.47
C PHE A 60 2.34 -16.37 6.94
N GLN A 61 2.70 -17.31 7.81
CA GLN A 61 2.99 -17.01 9.20
C GLN A 61 4.20 -16.07 9.34
N ASN A 62 5.23 -16.23 8.51
CA ASN A 62 6.42 -15.39 8.54
C ASN A 62 6.18 -14.01 7.93
N LEU A 63 5.51 -13.91 6.78
CA LEU A 63 5.09 -12.64 6.18
C LEU A 63 4.19 -11.83 7.13
N ASN A 64 3.22 -12.49 7.77
CA ASN A 64 2.37 -11.85 8.77
C ASN A 64 3.14 -11.44 10.03
N LYS A 65 4.20 -12.17 10.40
CA LYS A 65 5.05 -11.78 11.54
C LYS A 65 5.85 -10.53 11.23
N GLU A 66 6.46 -10.43 10.04
CA GLU A 66 7.32 -9.29 9.66
C GLU A 66 6.52 -8.04 9.27
N ILE A 67 5.46 -8.18 8.48
CA ILE A 67 4.59 -7.06 8.07
C ILE A 67 3.91 -6.41 9.29
N LEU A 68 3.46 -7.23 10.25
CA LEU A 68 2.77 -6.71 11.44
C LEU A 68 3.74 -6.32 12.56
N LYS A 69 5.05 -6.63 12.50
CA LYS A 69 6.00 -6.36 13.60
C LYS A 69 6.17 -4.87 13.95
N PRO A 70 6.29 -3.95 12.98
CA PRO A 70 6.34 -2.51 13.29
C PRO A 70 4.96 -1.94 13.65
N LEU A 71 3.88 -2.39 13.00
CA LEU A 71 2.49 -2.07 13.37
C LEU A 71 2.17 -2.43 14.83
N LYS A 72 2.76 -3.51 15.33
CA LYS A 72 2.52 -4.06 16.66
C LYS A 72 2.91 -3.18 17.84
N ASN A 73 3.74 -2.14 17.67
CA ASN A 73 4.42 -1.55 18.82
C ASN A 73 3.98 -0.12 19.19
N SER A 74 3.28 0.62 18.34
CA SER A 74 2.86 2.00 18.67
C SER A 74 1.76 2.52 17.75
N THR A 75 0.86 3.34 18.29
CA THR A 75 -0.19 4.12 17.61
C THR A 75 0.25 5.54 17.21
N LYS A 76 1.51 5.86 17.43
CA LYS A 76 2.10 7.18 17.19
C LYS A 76 3.44 7.10 16.44
N GLY A 77 3.67 5.99 15.76
CA GLY A 77 4.97 5.65 15.18
C GLY A 77 5.35 6.58 14.04
N GLU A 78 4.42 6.83 13.11
CA GLU A 78 4.67 7.73 11.99
C GLU A 78 4.70 9.19 12.44
N ALA A 79 3.83 9.58 13.37
CA ALA A 79 3.84 10.92 13.96
C ALA A 79 5.17 11.25 14.64
N ASP A 80 5.74 10.32 15.42
CA ASP A 80 7.04 10.52 16.07
C ASP A 80 8.19 10.59 15.07
N ILE A 81 8.18 9.75 14.03
CA ILE A 81 9.20 9.78 12.97
C ILE A 81 9.15 11.11 12.23
N LEU A 82 7.94 11.57 11.84
CA LEU A 82 7.76 12.87 11.16
C LEU A 82 8.21 14.03 12.05
N ARG A 83 7.86 14.01 13.33
CA ARG A 83 8.32 15.02 14.30
C ARG A 83 9.84 15.08 14.38
N ARG A 84 10.52 13.93 14.49
CA ARG A 84 11.99 13.85 14.50
C ARG A 84 12.59 14.35 13.19
N LEU A 85 11.96 14.02 12.06
CA LEU A 85 12.38 14.48 10.74
C LEU A 85 12.31 16.01 10.68
N VAL A 86 11.21 16.62 11.12
CA VAL A 86 11.05 18.08 11.18
C VAL A 86 12.12 18.73 12.06
N LEU A 87 12.31 18.25 13.29
CA LEU A 87 13.30 18.79 14.21
C LEU A 87 14.73 18.69 13.67
N LEU A 88 15.08 17.58 13.01
CA LEU A 88 16.41 17.43 12.41
C LEU A 88 16.57 18.29 11.15
N SER A 89 15.52 18.43 10.33
CA SER A 89 15.54 19.36 9.20
C SER A 89 15.80 20.79 9.66
N GLU A 90 15.17 21.23 10.75
CA GLU A 90 15.44 22.56 11.33
C GLU A 90 16.89 22.70 11.83
N LEU A 91 17.44 21.66 12.48
CA LEU A 91 18.82 21.68 12.98
C LEU A 91 19.86 21.70 11.84
N PHE A 92 19.57 21.04 10.72
CA PHE A 92 20.46 20.95 9.56
C PHE A 92 20.11 21.94 8.44
N GLU A 93 19.24 22.93 8.69
CA GLU A 93 18.79 23.89 7.67
C GLU A 93 19.97 24.60 6.98
N SER A 94 21.02 24.93 7.72
CA SER A 94 22.22 25.60 7.20
C SER A 94 23.24 24.64 6.55
N SER A 95 22.96 23.33 6.52
CA SER A 95 23.86 22.34 5.93
C SER A 95 23.63 22.21 4.42
N PRO A 96 24.66 21.85 3.62
CA PRO A 96 24.45 21.45 2.24
C PRO A 96 23.42 20.32 2.14
N GLY A 97 22.40 20.50 1.29
CA GLY A 97 21.28 19.56 1.17
C GLY A 97 20.29 19.56 2.34
N GLY A 98 20.37 20.53 3.26
CA GLY A 98 19.37 20.74 4.30
C GLY A 98 18.01 21.13 3.72
N ILE A 99 16.93 20.71 4.39
CA ILE A 99 15.56 21.07 4.00
C ILE A 99 15.21 22.43 4.64
N PRO A 100 14.91 23.48 3.87
CA PRO A 100 14.66 24.81 4.42
C PRO A 100 13.43 24.86 5.33
N LYS A 101 13.47 25.69 6.37
CA LYS A 101 12.32 25.87 7.27
C LYS A 101 11.08 26.38 6.55
N SER A 102 11.27 27.28 5.58
CA SER A 102 10.17 27.79 4.75
C SER A 102 9.44 26.71 3.97
N PHE A 103 10.11 25.62 3.62
CA PHE A 103 9.49 24.43 3.03
C PHE A 103 8.77 23.62 4.10
N MET A 104 9.41 23.39 5.26
CA MET A 104 8.81 22.62 6.36
C MET A 104 7.51 23.25 6.87
N ASP A 105 7.46 24.57 7.00
CA ASP A 105 6.27 25.30 7.44
C ASP A 105 5.07 25.10 6.49
N GLN A 106 5.32 24.88 5.20
CA GLN A 106 4.25 24.65 4.20
C GLN A 106 3.65 23.24 4.27
N ILE A 107 4.32 22.28 4.90
CA ILE A 107 3.82 20.90 5.08
C ILE A 107 2.68 20.87 6.08
N PHE A 108 2.67 21.80 7.03
CA PHE A 108 1.67 21.84 8.09
C PHE A 108 0.37 22.48 7.61
N MET A 109 -0.72 21.76 7.87
CA MET A 109 -2.07 22.20 7.57
C MET A 109 -2.64 23.08 8.68
N GLY A 110 -3.32 24.17 8.32
CA GLY A 110 -4.12 24.93 9.27
C GLY A 110 -5.40 24.19 9.68
N SER A 111 -5.86 24.41 10.92
CA SER A 111 -7.04 23.71 11.46
C SER A 111 -8.33 23.89 10.65
N GLN A 112 -8.45 24.98 9.89
CA GLN A 112 -9.60 25.24 9.03
C GLN A 112 -9.68 24.31 7.80
N ASP A 113 -8.53 23.81 7.33
CA ASP A 113 -8.42 22.94 6.16
C ASP A 113 -8.46 21.45 6.55
N PHE A 114 -8.44 21.15 7.85
CA PHE A 114 -8.41 19.80 8.37
C PHE A 114 -9.61 18.95 7.95
N LEU A 115 -10.83 19.52 8.02
CA LEU A 115 -12.04 18.80 7.62
C LEU A 115 -12.06 18.51 6.12
N SER A 116 -11.68 19.47 5.29
CA SER A 116 -11.66 19.28 3.83
C SER A 116 -10.61 18.26 3.41
N GLU A 117 -9.47 18.20 4.09
CA GLU A 117 -8.45 17.17 3.91
C GLU A 117 -8.97 15.78 4.31
N LEU A 118 -9.57 15.63 5.49
CA LEU A 118 -10.16 14.36 5.90
C LEU A 118 -11.23 13.86 4.92
N LEU A 119 -12.10 14.76 4.44
CA LEU A 119 -13.11 14.42 3.43
C LEU A 119 -12.50 14.06 2.07
N THR A 120 -11.38 14.70 1.70
CA THR A 120 -10.66 14.39 0.47
C THR A 120 -10.01 13.01 0.58
N ARG A 121 -9.32 12.74 1.69
CA ARG A 121 -8.68 11.45 1.97
C ARG A 121 -9.68 10.32 2.05
N ASP A 122 -10.82 10.54 2.70
CA ASP A 122 -11.92 9.59 2.67
C ASP A 122 -12.29 9.31 1.22
N LYS A 123 -12.64 10.33 0.41
CA LYS A 123 -13.05 10.16 -0.99
C LYS A 123 -12.03 9.40 -1.86
N THR A 124 -10.74 9.59 -1.62
CA THR A 124 -9.66 8.97 -2.41
C THR A 124 -9.19 7.62 -1.87
N GLU A 125 -9.60 7.22 -0.66
CA GLU A 125 -9.18 5.96 -0.02
C GLU A 125 -9.47 4.73 -0.90
N THR A 126 -10.65 4.70 -1.50
CA THR A 126 -11.07 3.61 -2.37
C THR A 126 -12.01 4.12 -3.45
N VAL A 127 -11.84 3.55 -4.64
CA VAL A 127 -12.75 3.76 -5.78
C VAL A 127 -14.09 3.03 -5.59
N PHE A 128 -14.17 2.07 -4.67
CA PHE A 128 -15.36 1.24 -4.46
C PHE A 128 -16.37 1.92 -3.52
N LYS A 129 -16.99 3.02 -3.95
CA LYS A 129 -17.95 3.80 -3.14
C LYS A 129 -19.29 3.99 -3.84
N GLY A 130 -20.35 4.07 -3.04
CA GLY A 130 -21.72 4.29 -3.52
C GLY A 130 -22.60 3.05 -3.43
N ALA A 131 -23.89 3.27 -3.74
CA ALA A 131 -24.95 2.29 -3.51
C ALA A 131 -24.72 0.96 -4.26
N PHE A 132 -24.07 1.00 -5.42
CA PHE A 132 -23.69 -0.20 -6.17
C PHE A 132 -22.74 -1.08 -5.36
N PHE A 133 -21.64 -0.52 -4.85
CA PHE A 133 -20.65 -1.26 -4.07
C PHE A 133 -21.17 -1.66 -2.69
N ASP A 134 -22.04 -0.85 -2.08
CA ASP A 134 -22.74 -1.22 -0.84
C ASP A 134 -23.58 -2.49 -1.05
N SER A 135 -24.26 -2.59 -2.20
CA SER A 135 -25.02 -3.78 -2.59
C SER A 135 -24.11 -4.99 -2.81
N LEU A 136 -22.96 -4.82 -3.50
CA LEU A 136 -21.97 -5.88 -3.65
C LEU A 136 -21.45 -6.39 -2.30
N ARG A 137 -21.20 -5.50 -1.33
CA ARG A 137 -20.77 -5.90 0.03
C ARG A 137 -21.86 -6.68 0.77
N ALA A 138 -23.13 -6.30 0.61
CA ALA A 138 -24.24 -7.04 1.20
C ALA A 138 -24.35 -8.45 0.60
N LEU A 139 -24.26 -8.56 -0.73
CA LEU A 139 -24.31 -9.83 -1.45
C LEU A 139 -23.11 -10.74 -1.10
N ALA A 140 -21.91 -10.18 -0.95
CA ALA A 140 -20.71 -10.91 -0.59
C ALA A 140 -20.78 -11.56 0.81
N LYS A 141 -21.63 -11.03 1.71
CA LYS A 141 -21.88 -11.58 3.06
C LYS A 141 -22.84 -12.78 3.04
N MET A 142 -23.55 -13.03 1.95
CA MET A 142 -24.42 -14.19 1.85
C MET A 142 -23.60 -15.48 1.85
N GLU A 143 -24.05 -16.45 2.64
CA GLU A 143 -23.49 -17.80 2.67
C GLU A 143 -24.15 -18.69 1.60
N GLY A 144 -23.44 -19.72 1.13
CA GLY A 144 -23.98 -20.68 0.16
C GLY A 144 -23.83 -20.31 -1.33
N TYR A 145 -23.26 -19.14 -1.67
CA TYR A 145 -23.10 -18.68 -3.06
C TYR A 145 -21.64 -18.35 -3.43
N PRO A 146 -20.73 -19.34 -3.54
CA PRO A 146 -19.32 -19.09 -3.85
C PRO A 146 -19.10 -18.44 -5.22
N GLN A 147 -19.85 -18.86 -6.24
CA GLN A 147 -19.77 -18.30 -7.59
C GLN A 147 -20.18 -16.82 -7.64
N LEU A 148 -21.12 -16.40 -6.79
CA LEU A 148 -21.48 -14.99 -6.65
C LEU A 148 -20.31 -14.18 -6.09
N LYS A 149 -19.59 -14.72 -5.09
CA LYS A 149 -18.40 -14.05 -4.54
C LYS A 149 -17.29 -13.91 -5.58
N GLU A 150 -17.06 -14.95 -6.39
CA GLU A 150 -16.06 -14.91 -7.47
C GLU A 150 -16.39 -13.85 -8.53
N THR A 151 -17.67 -13.76 -8.93
CA THR A 151 -18.12 -12.75 -9.91
C THR A 151 -18.07 -11.32 -9.35
N ILE A 152 -18.38 -11.13 -8.06
CA ILE A 152 -18.15 -9.85 -7.36
C ILE A 152 -16.67 -9.46 -7.42
N VAL A 153 -15.76 -10.37 -7.06
CA VAL A 153 -14.31 -10.12 -7.13
C VAL A 153 -13.87 -9.78 -8.55
N SER A 154 -14.45 -10.43 -9.56
CA SER A 154 -14.20 -10.13 -10.97
C SER A 154 -14.60 -8.69 -11.32
N ILE A 155 -15.80 -8.25 -10.92
CA ILE A 155 -16.22 -6.85 -11.13
C ILE A 155 -15.25 -5.89 -10.46
N LEU A 156 -14.94 -6.09 -9.17
CA LEU A 156 -14.06 -5.20 -8.43
C LEU A 156 -12.68 -5.07 -9.10
N ARG A 157 -12.12 -6.19 -9.59
CA ARG A 157 -10.83 -6.23 -10.29
C ARG A 157 -10.85 -5.44 -11.59
N HIS A 158 -11.86 -5.64 -12.44
CA HIS A 158 -11.94 -4.95 -13.72
C HIS A 158 -12.32 -3.48 -13.56
N TYR A 159 -13.16 -3.15 -12.58
CA TYR A 159 -13.52 -1.77 -12.27
C TYR A 159 -12.30 -0.97 -11.79
N ASP A 160 -11.52 -1.52 -10.84
CA ASP A 160 -10.30 -0.88 -10.36
C ASP A 160 -9.29 -0.65 -11.50
N ALA A 161 -9.06 -1.66 -12.34
CA ALA A 161 -8.19 -1.55 -13.48
C ALA A 161 -8.68 -0.52 -14.52
N TYR A 162 -9.98 -0.46 -14.77
CA TYR A 162 -10.60 0.47 -15.71
C TYR A 162 -10.45 1.92 -15.24
N VAL A 163 -10.83 2.21 -13.99
CA VAL A 163 -10.74 3.55 -13.40
C VAL A 163 -9.29 4.03 -13.31
N ASN A 164 -8.36 3.14 -12.97
CA ASN A 164 -6.94 3.46 -12.82
C ASN A 164 -6.12 3.28 -14.11
N ARG A 165 -6.74 3.08 -15.28
CA ARG A 165 -6.04 2.80 -16.55
C ARG A 165 -5.00 3.85 -16.92
N ASN A 166 -5.35 5.14 -16.78
CA ASN A 166 -4.46 6.25 -17.13
C ASN A 166 -3.27 6.34 -16.17
N GLN A 167 -3.48 6.07 -14.88
CA GLN A 167 -2.39 6.03 -13.90
C GLN A 167 -1.48 4.83 -14.13
N THR A 168 -2.06 3.67 -14.47
CA THR A 168 -1.30 2.47 -14.85
C THR A 168 -0.42 2.74 -16.06
N LEU A 169 -0.93 3.46 -17.06
CA LEU A 169 -0.19 3.85 -18.25
C LEU A 169 0.94 4.83 -17.94
N LYS A 170 0.69 5.84 -17.10
CA LYS A 170 1.75 6.72 -16.57
C LYS A 170 2.84 5.90 -15.85
N ALA A 171 2.46 4.94 -15.02
CA ALA A 171 3.41 4.07 -14.31
C ALA A 171 4.24 3.19 -15.26
N ILE A 172 3.66 2.68 -16.36
CA ILE A 172 4.40 1.97 -17.41
C ILE A 172 5.45 2.88 -18.04
N LEU A 173 5.05 4.09 -18.45
CA LEU A 173 5.95 5.06 -19.09
C LEU A 173 7.11 5.42 -18.16
N THR A 174 6.82 5.75 -16.89
CA THR A 174 7.83 6.09 -15.88
C THR A 174 8.83 4.96 -15.67
N GLU A 175 8.35 3.71 -15.52
CA GLU A 175 9.25 2.58 -15.27
C GLU A 175 10.08 2.21 -16.51
N ILE A 176 9.52 2.34 -17.72
CA ILE A 176 10.28 2.18 -18.97
C ILE A 176 11.38 3.26 -19.06
N THR A 177 11.05 4.53 -18.79
CA THR A 177 12.05 5.62 -18.76
C THR A 177 13.16 5.33 -17.76
N ARG A 178 12.82 4.96 -16.52
CA ARG A 178 13.82 4.59 -15.52
C ARG A 178 14.69 3.42 -15.98
N MET A 179 14.11 2.41 -16.62
CA MET A 179 14.85 1.26 -17.13
C MET A 179 15.79 1.64 -18.29
N THR A 180 15.44 2.60 -19.16
CA THR A 180 16.33 3.04 -20.26
C THR A 180 17.67 3.58 -19.77
N GLU A 181 17.69 4.23 -18.61
CA GLU A 181 18.92 4.77 -18.00
C GLU A 181 19.91 3.67 -17.60
N LEU A 182 19.39 2.48 -17.25
CA LEU A 182 20.17 1.33 -16.79
C LEU A 182 20.74 0.47 -17.94
N LEU A 183 20.28 0.68 -19.18
CA LEU A 183 20.60 -0.19 -20.32
C LEU A 183 21.81 0.29 -21.14
N PRO A 184 22.56 -0.64 -21.75
CA PRO A 184 23.55 -0.33 -22.78
C PRO A 184 22.92 0.34 -24.02
N GLN A 185 23.73 1.10 -24.77
CA GLN A 185 23.28 1.97 -25.86
C GLN A 185 22.36 1.29 -26.88
N ASN A 186 22.67 0.06 -27.33
CA ASN A 186 21.88 -0.61 -28.37
C ASN A 186 20.45 -0.93 -27.91
N GLU A 187 20.29 -1.42 -26.68
CA GLU A 187 18.99 -1.78 -26.11
C GLU A 187 18.23 -0.53 -25.65
N ARG A 188 18.96 0.47 -25.15
CA ARG A 188 18.42 1.78 -24.81
C ARG A 188 17.70 2.41 -26.01
N VAL A 189 18.37 2.51 -27.16
CA VAL A 189 17.77 3.09 -28.38
C VAL A 189 16.52 2.32 -28.84
N ALA A 190 16.57 0.98 -28.77
CA ALA A 190 15.42 0.15 -29.13
C ALA A 190 14.21 0.41 -28.21
N LEU A 191 14.45 0.57 -26.90
CA LEU A 191 13.42 0.82 -25.91
C LEU A 191 12.90 2.26 -25.95
N GLU A 192 13.76 3.26 -26.16
CA GLU A 192 13.39 4.67 -26.36
C GLU A 192 12.46 4.84 -27.56
N LEU A 193 12.70 4.11 -28.65
CA LEU A 193 11.81 4.12 -29.82
C LEU A 193 10.41 3.60 -29.47
N LYS A 194 10.31 2.56 -28.63
CA LYS A 194 9.01 2.05 -28.15
C LYS A 194 8.36 3.01 -27.17
N LEU A 195 9.13 3.61 -26.27
CA LEU A 195 8.66 4.63 -25.34
C LEU A 195 8.05 5.82 -26.10
N SER A 196 8.74 6.31 -27.13
CA SER A 196 8.24 7.42 -27.96
C SER A 196 6.94 7.07 -28.68
N ALA A 197 6.85 5.88 -29.28
CA ALA A 197 5.62 5.41 -29.93
C ALA A 197 4.45 5.29 -28.93
N LEU A 198 4.71 4.80 -27.71
CA LEU A 198 3.72 4.76 -26.65
C LEU A 198 3.29 6.18 -26.24
N GLN A 199 4.23 7.09 -25.97
CA GLN A 199 3.90 8.48 -25.62
C GLN A 199 3.05 9.17 -26.69
N THR A 200 3.35 8.96 -27.98
CA THR A 200 2.52 9.48 -29.07
C THR A 200 1.11 8.92 -29.02
N ALA A 201 0.95 7.60 -28.84
CA ALA A 201 -0.36 6.97 -28.76
C ALA A 201 -1.15 7.41 -27.52
N VAL A 202 -0.49 7.61 -26.38
CA VAL A 202 -1.09 8.11 -25.14
C VAL A 202 -1.52 9.57 -25.25
N ASN A 203 -0.78 10.40 -25.99
CA ASN A 203 -1.12 11.82 -26.16
C ASN A 203 -2.07 12.09 -27.32
N ALA A 204 -2.49 11.07 -28.08
CA ALA A 204 -3.47 11.20 -29.14
C ALA A 204 -4.86 11.53 -28.59
N ASP A 205 -5.62 12.36 -29.30
CA ASP A 205 -7.01 12.70 -28.98
C ASP A 205 -7.91 12.45 -30.21
N PRO A 206 -8.81 11.44 -30.19
CA PRO A 206 -9.05 10.50 -29.10
C PRO A 206 -7.93 9.45 -28.97
N GLN A 207 -7.72 8.95 -27.74
CA GLN A 207 -6.78 7.85 -27.47
C GLN A 207 -7.30 6.53 -28.07
N ASP A 208 -6.51 5.91 -28.95
CA ASP A 208 -6.81 4.55 -29.44
C ASP A 208 -6.27 3.48 -28.47
N GLN A 209 -7.15 3.00 -27.61
CA GLN A 209 -6.82 2.02 -26.58
C GLN A 209 -6.37 0.68 -27.15
N LYS A 210 -6.97 0.23 -28.25
CA LYS A 210 -6.61 -1.05 -28.89
C LYS A 210 -5.22 -0.96 -29.52
N ALA A 211 -4.88 0.18 -30.12
CA ALA A 211 -3.53 0.44 -30.59
C ALA A 211 -2.51 0.44 -29.44
N ILE A 212 -2.79 1.11 -28.31
CA ILE A 212 -1.91 1.12 -27.14
C ILE A 212 -1.71 -0.30 -26.59
N GLN A 213 -2.79 -1.07 -26.40
CA GLN A 213 -2.70 -2.46 -25.94
C GLN A 213 -1.85 -3.31 -26.88
N SER A 214 -2.03 -3.15 -28.20
CA SER A 214 -1.22 -3.87 -29.20
C SER A 214 0.26 -3.50 -29.12
N LEU A 215 0.59 -2.21 -28.96
CA LEU A 215 1.98 -1.75 -28.76
C LEU A 215 2.60 -2.35 -27.50
N LEU A 216 1.86 -2.38 -26.38
CA LEU A 216 2.33 -2.95 -25.13
C LEU A 216 2.54 -4.47 -25.25
N LYS A 217 1.52 -5.22 -25.71
CA LYS A 217 1.55 -6.68 -25.76
C LYS A 217 2.47 -7.24 -26.84
N ASN A 218 2.40 -6.69 -28.05
CA ASN A 218 3.02 -7.30 -29.23
C ASN A 218 4.39 -6.72 -29.54
N GLN A 219 4.75 -5.57 -28.99
CA GLN A 219 6.05 -4.94 -29.25
C GLN A 219 6.87 -4.73 -27.98
N THR A 220 6.25 -4.20 -26.92
CA THR A 220 6.96 -3.87 -25.68
C THR A 220 7.33 -5.12 -24.90
N ILE A 221 6.39 -6.02 -24.58
CA ILE A 221 6.66 -7.27 -23.86
C ILE A 221 7.76 -8.11 -24.55
N PRO A 222 7.72 -8.37 -25.88
CA PRO A 222 8.78 -9.12 -26.55
C PRO A 222 10.16 -8.47 -26.43
N LEU A 223 10.26 -7.14 -26.55
CA LEU A 223 11.51 -6.41 -26.38
C LEU A 223 12.04 -6.53 -24.95
N LEU A 224 11.17 -6.37 -23.93
CA LEU A 224 11.55 -6.58 -22.53
C LEU A 224 12.04 -8.02 -22.29
N GLY A 225 11.41 -9.01 -22.92
CA GLY A 225 11.84 -10.40 -22.86
C GLY A 225 13.21 -10.64 -23.50
N GLN A 226 13.57 -9.91 -24.56
CA GLN A 226 14.91 -9.96 -25.16
C GLN A 226 15.95 -9.32 -24.24
N ILE A 227 15.66 -8.13 -23.69
CA ILE A 227 16.53 -7.44 -22.73
C ILE A 227 16.80 -8.34 -21.52
N LEU A 228 15.77 -9.00 -20.98
CA LEU A 228 15.94 -9.88 -19.82
C LEU A 228 16.82 -11.10 -20.12
N LYS A 229 16.72 -11.67 -21.32
CA LYS A 229 17.60 -12.78 -21.75
C LYS A 229 19.06 -12.35 -21.86
N ASN A 230 19.31 -11.13 -22.34
CA ASN A 230 20.66 -10.59 -22.48
C ASN A 230 21.29 -10.23 -21.12
N HIS A 231 20.46 -9.95 -20.11
CA HIS A 231 20.88 -9.59 -18.75
C HIS A 231 20.35 -10.56 -17.69
N ALA A 232 20.48 -11.86 -17.94
CA ALA A 232 19.88 -12.92 -17.13
C ALA A 232 20.25 -12.91 -15.62
N PHE A 233 21.30 -12.18 -15.24
CA PHE A 233 21.80 -12.07 -13.86
C PHE A 233 21.53 -10.72 -13.18
N SER A 234 20.85 -9.78 -13.85
CA SER A 234 20.54 -8.47 -13.27
C SER A 234 19.21 -8.51 -12.53
N GLU A 235 19.27 -8.59 -11.20
CA GLU A 235 18.07 -8.56 -10.34
C GLU A 235 17.27 -7.26 -10.54
N ASN A 236 17.94 -6.12 -10.66
CA ASN A 236 17.29 -4.82 -10.86
C ASN A 236 16.50 -4.77 -12.19
N LEU A 237 17.08 -5.27 -13.28
CA LEU A 237 16.39 -5.32 -14.58
C LEU A 237 15.25 -6.35 -14.55
N TYR A 238 15.45 -7.49 -13.89
CA TYR A 238 14.38 -8.47 -13.68
C TYR A 238 13.18 -7.85 -12.96
N HIS A 239 13.41 -7.12 -11.85
CA HIS A 239 12.37 -6.44 -11.11
C HIS A 239 11.67 -5.34 -11.93
N SER A 240 12.42 -4.54 -12.69
CA SER A 240 11.85 -3.54 -13.61
C SER A 240 10.94 -4.17 -14.66
N VAL A 241 11.44 -5.19 -15.37
CA VAL A 241 10.67 -5.90 -16.40
C VAL A 241 9.41 -6.53 -15.80
N LEU A 242 9.51 -7.20 -14.65
CA LEU A 242 8.36 -7.79 -13.97
C LEU A 242 7.32 -6.73 -13.58
N THR A 243 7.77 -5.58 -13.08
CA THR A 243 6.91 -4.45 -12.71
C THR A 243 6.18 -3.89 -13.93
N ILE A 244 6.88 -3.68 -15.04
CA ILE A 244 6.28 -3.21 -16.30
C ILE A 244 5.25 -4.22 -16.80
N ILE A 245 5.58 -5.51 -16.85
CA ILE A 245 4.65 -6.56 -17.29
C ILE A 245 3.40 -6.59 -16.40
N ASN A 246 3.56 -6.50 -15.08
CA ASN A 246 2.44 -6.44 -14.16
C ASN A 246 1.53 -5.23 -14.43
N HIS A 247 2.10 -4.05 -14.69
CA HIS A 247 1.32 -2.88 -15.08
C HIS A 247 0.63 -3.07 -16.44
N ILE A 248 1.27 -3.70 -17.43
CA ILE A 248 0.64 -4.00 -18.73
C ILE A 248 -0.55 -4.94 -18.54
N VAL A 249 -0.42 -5.98 -17.71
CA VAL A 249 -1.53 -6.90 -17.40
C VAL A 249 -2.67 -6.17 -16.67
N ARG A 250 -2.35 -5.24 -15.76
CA ARG A 250 -3.37 -4.39 -15.12
C ARG A 250 -4.07 -3.48 -16.12
N TYR A 251 -3.32 -2.85 -17.03
CA TYR A 251 -3.88 -2.00 -18.09
C TYR A 251 -4.83 -2.78 -19.00
N ASP A 252 -4.45 -4.01 -19.36
CA ASP A 252 -5.29 -4.90 -20.17
C ASP A 252 -6.60 -5.29 -19.49
N LYS A 253 -6.55 -5.56 -18.18
CA LYS A 253 -7.76 -5.80 -17.36
C LYS A 253 -8.68 -4.59 -17.29
N GLY A 254 -8.17 -3.39 -17.59
CA GLY A 254 -8.91 -2.14 -17.61
C GLY A 254 -9.63 -1.87 -18.94
N ASP A 255 -9.78 -2.85 -19.83
CA ASP A 255 -10.64 -2.73 -21.00
C ASP A 255 -12.12 -2.67 -20.59
N VAL A 256 -12.89 -1.83 -21.28
CA VAL A 256 -14.34 -1.73 -21.08
C VAL A 256 -15.05 -3.05 -21.40
N GLU A 257 -14.60 -3.77 -22.43
CA GLU A 257 -15.20 -5.05 -22.85
C GLU A 257 -15.11 -6.08 -21.71
N HIS A 258 -13.96 -6.16 -21.04
CA HIS A 258 -13.77 -7.05 -19.89
C HIS A 258 -14.64 -6.68 -18.67
N LEU A 259 -14.84 -5.38 -18.42
CA LEU A 259 -15.71 -4.92 -17.34
C LEU A 259 -17.18 -5.27 -17.61
N GLU A 260 -17.63 -5.10 -18.86
CA GLU A 260 -18.98 -5.49 -19.27
C GLU A 260 -19.20 -7.01 -19.19
N GLU A 261 -18.21 -7.81 -19.60
CA GLU A 261 -18.26 -9.26 -19.45
C GLU A 261 -18.32 -9.69 -17.98
N ALA A 262 -17.56 -9.03 -17.09
CA ALA A 262 -17.60 -9.30 -15.66
C ALA A 262 -18.99 -9.00 -15.08
N LEU A 263 -19.61 -7.89 -15.50
CA LEU A 263 -20.97 -7.53 -15.11
C LEU A 263 -22.01 -8.53 -15.62
N LEU A 264 -21.85 -9.04 -16.85
CA LEU A 264 -22.71 -10.07 -17.41
C LEU A 264 -22.61 -11.40 -16.64
N LYS A 265 -21.40 -11.83 -16.28
CA LYS A 265 -21.20 -13.04 -15.47
C LYS A 265 -21.82 -12.90 -14.09
N PHE A 266 -21.72 -11.72 -13.48
CA PHE A 266 -22.37 -11.41 -12.20
C PHE A 266 -23.89 -11.45 -12.31
N SER A 267 -24.48 -10.87 -13.35
CA SER A 267 -25.93 -10.91 -13.54
C SER A 267 -26.44 -12.34 -13.75
N GLN A 268 -25.70 -13.17 -14.47
CA GLN A 268 -25.99 -14.60 -14.61
C GLN A 268 -25.92 -15.34 -13.28
N ALA A 269 -24.95 -15.03 -12.42
CA ALA A 269 -24.82 -15.61 -11.09
C ALA A 269 -25.92 -15.14 -10.11
N LEU A 270 -26.52 -13.97 -10.35
CA LEU A 270 -27.63 -13.44 -9.56
C LEU A 270 -29.01 -14.00 -9.94
N LYS A 271 -29.21 -14.44 -11.19
CA LYS A 271 -30.50 -14.97 -11.69
C LYS A 271 -31.13 -16.09 -10.84
N PRO A 272 -30.37 -17.02 -10.22
CA PRO A 272 -30.96 -18.06 -9.37
C PRO A 272 -31.49 -17.54 -8.03
N ILE A 273 -31.03 -16.37 -7.60
CA ILE A 273 -31.27 -15.78 -6.26
C ILE A 273 -32.23 -14.59 -6.37
N SER A 274 -32.31 -14.01 -7.56
CA SER A 274 -33.13 -12.85 -7.88
C SER A 274 -33.77 -13.06 -9.24
N ASN A 275 -35.05 -12.69 -9.39
CA ASN A 275 -35.73 -12.69 -10.68
C ASN A 275 -35.31 -11.47 -11.51
N LEU A 276 -33.99 -11.28 -11.69
CA LEU A 276 -33.39 -10.11 -12.31
C LEU A 276 -33.88 -9.96 -13.76
N THR A 277 -34.55 -8.85 -14.03
CA THR A 277 -35.06 -8.47 -15.34
C THR A 277 -33.97 -7.82 -16.19
N SER A 278 -34.20 -7.74 -17.51
CA SER A 278 -33.28 -7.06 -18.43
C SER A 278 -33.14 -5.56 -18.13
N ASN A 279 -34.20 -4.92 -17.62
CA ASN A 279 -34.17 -3.51 -17.25
C ASN A 279 -33.29 -3.28 -16.01
N GLU A 280 -33.42 -4.12 -14.99
CA GLU A 280 -32.57 -4.03 -13.78
C GLU A 280 -31.09 -4.28 -14.09
N PHE A 281 -30.78 -5.14 -15.07
CA PHE A 281 -29.40 -5.28 -15.56
C PHE A 281 -28.88 -4.00 -16.21
N LEU A 282 -29.70 -3.31 -17.01
CA LEU A 282 -29.33 -2.06 -17.63
C LEU A 282 -29.12 -0.95 -16.59
N ASP A 283 -29.99 -0.87 -15.59
CA ASP A 283 -29.84 0.07 -14.47
C ASP A 283 -28.54 -0.16 -13.70
N MET A 284 -28.22 -1.43 -13.45
CA MET A 284 -26.96 -1.83 -12.82
C MET A 284 -25.74 -1.43 -13.66
N LYS A 285 -25.81 -1.63 -14.97
CA LYS A 285 -24.75 -1.20 -15.91
C LYS A 285 -24.58 0.33 -15.86
N ASN A 286 -25.68 1.07 -15.95
CA ASN A 286 -25.65 2.53 -15.90
C ASN A 286 -25.07 3.05 -14.58
N LEU A 287 -25.44 2.45 -13.45
CA LEU A 287 -24.92 2.83 -12.14
C LEU A 287 -23.42 2.54 -11.99
N LEU A 288 -22.93 1.41 -12.52
CA LEU A 288 -21.51 1.09 -12.55
C LEU A 288 -20.72 2.13 -13.34
N PHE A 289 -21.17 2.46 -14.57
CA PHE A 289 -20.47 3.41 -15.43
C PHE A 289 -20.58 4.85 -14.94
N PHE A 290 -21.69 5.24 -14.32
CA PHE A 290 -21.79 6.51 -13.60
C PHE A 290 -20.68 6.65 -12.55
N HIS A 291 -20.46 5.62 -11.73
CA HIS A 291 -19.37 5.63 -10.76
C HIS A 291 -17.97 5.60 -11.41
N THR A 292 -17.81 5.04 -12.62
CA THR A 292 -16.53 5.16 -13.34
C THR A 292 -16.23 6.61 -13.74
N GLU A 293 -17.22 7.35 -14.23
CA GLU A 293 -17.07 8.75 -14.62
C GLU A 293 -16.79 9.63 -13.40
N GLU A 294 -17.49 9.42 -12.28
CA GLU A 294 -17.22 10.12 -11.03
C GLU A 294 -15.78 9.94 -10.56
N ALA A 295 -15.28 8.70 -10.58
CA ALA A 295 -13.91 8.38 -10.17
C ALA A 295 -12.87 9.00 -11.13
N GLU A 296 -13.07 8.91 -12.45
CA GLU A 296 -12.17 9.54 -13.43
C GLU A 296 -12.15 11.07 -13.27
N ASN A 297 -13.30 11.69 -13.04
CA ASN A 297 -13.40 13.13 -12.82
C ASN A 297 -12.71 13.58 -11.52
N LEU A 298 -12.78 12.76 -10.45
CA LEU A 298 -12.03 13.00 -9.23
C LEU A 298 -10.51 13.04 -9.50
N PHE A 299 -9.99 12.06 -10.23
CA PHE A 299 -8.57 12.02 -10.61
C PHE A 299 -8.16 13.19 -11.51
N LYS A 300 -8.99 13.57 -12.49
CA LYS A 300 -8.73 14.74 -13.34
C LYS A 300 -8.64 16.03 -12.51
N ARG A 301 -9.53 16.22 -11.54
CA ARG A 301 -9.49 17.37 -10.63
C ARG A 301 -8.21 17.39 -9.79
N MET A 302 -7.75 16.22 -9.32
CA MET A 302 -6.48 16.12 -8.60
C MET A 302 -5.27 16.43 -9.50
N ASP A 303 -5.28 16.00 -10.76
CA ASP A 303 -4.21 16.27 -11.74
C ASP A 303 -4.19 17.75 -12.18
N VAL A 304 -5.36 18.41 -12.27
CA VAL A 304 -5.50 19.84 -12.62
C VAL A 304 -5.11 20.75 -11.47
N LEU A 305 -5.45 20.41 -10.22
CA LEU A 305 -4.94 21.11 -9.03
C LEU A 305 -3.41 21.10 -8.96
N SER A 306 -2.76 20.14 -9.64
CA SER A 306 -1.30 20.04 -9.77
C SER A 306 -0.73 20.84 -10.96
N LYS A 307 -1.58 21.31 -11.90
CA LYS A 307 -1.18 21.99 -13.16
C LYS A 307 -1.60 23.46 -13.27
N ASP A 308 -2.44 23.98 -12.37
CA ASP A 308 -2.87 25.39 -12.33
C ASP A 308 -1.77 26.38 -11.86
N GLY A 309 -0.68 26.47 -12.61
CA GLY A 309 0.04 27.72 -12.92
C GLY A 309 0.65 28.57 -11.80
N LYS A 310 0.55 28.18 -10.52
CA LYS A 310 1.35 28.68 -9.41
C LYS A 310 2.08 27.49 -8.81
N ILE A 311 3.25 27.18 -9.37
CA ILE A 311 4.20 26.24 -8.77
C ILE A 311 4.83 26.96 -7.57
N THR A 312 4.08 27.10 -6.48
CA THR A 312 4.70 26.77 -5.20
C THR A 312 4.79 25.26 -5.23
N GLU A 313 6.01 24.71 -5.28
CA GLU A 313 6.28 23.30 -5.01
C GLU A 313 5.44 22.93 -3.78
N LYS A 314 4.28 22.27 -3.97
CA LYS A 314 3.32 22.09 -2.88
C LYS A 314 4.03 21.22 -1.87
N ALA A 315 4.47 21.80 -0.77
CA ALA A 315 5.15 21.06 0.28
C ALA A 315 4.13 20.09 0.86
N ASP A 316 4.31 18.83 0.52
CA ASP A 316 3.50 17.72 0.96
C ASP A 316 4.42 16.61 1.45
N LEU A 317 3.82 15.55 2.00
CA LEU A 317 4.62 14.46 2.55
C LEU A 317 5.46 13.74 1.47
N SER A 318 5.00 13.72 0.22
CA SER A 318 5.70 13.06 -0.88
C SER A 318 6.96 13.82 -1.29
N THR A 319 6.85 15.14 -1.46
CA THR A 319 7.95 16.04 -1.76
C THR A 319 8.93 16.14 -0.59
N LEU A 320 8.44 16.10 0.66
CA LEU A 320 9.30 15.98 1.84
C LEU A 320 10.14 14.71 1.78
N LEU A 321 9.52 13.55 1.50
CA LEU A 321 10.22 12.28 1.40
C LEU A 321 11.24 12.30 0.26
N LEU A 322 10.89 12.83 -0.92
CA LEU A 322 11.83 12.98 -2.04
C LEU A 322 13.05 13.82 -1.65
N LYS A 323 12.85 14.98 -1.02
CA LYS A 323 13.95 15.82 -0.53
C LYS A 323 14.78 15.10 0.53
N ALA A 324 14.12 14.45 1.50
CA ALA A 324 14.81 13.74 2.58
C ALA A 324 15.64 12.56 2.06
N LEU A 325 15.20 11.89 1.00
CA LEU A 325 15.85 10.71 0.43
C LEU A 325 16.96 11.04 -0.59
N ASP A 326 17.06 12.31 -1.01
CA ASP A 326 18.09 12.79 -1.92
C ASP A 326 19.50 12.51 -1.38
N ASP A 327 20.46 12.23 -2.27
CA ASP A 327 21.83 11.90 -1.88
C ASP A 327 22.59 13.11 -1.27
N SER A 328 22.13 14.33 -1.53
CA SER A 328 22.66 15.54 -0.90
C SER A 328 22.16 15.74 0.54
N SER A 329 21.06 15.08 0.93
CA SER A 329 20.49 15.24 2.28
C SER A 329 21.41 14.65 3.35
N PRO A 330 21.50 15.29 4.54
CA PRO A 330 22.21 14.74 5.68
C PRO A 330 21.78 13.28 5.98
N SER A 331 22.75 12.40 6.24
CA SER A 331 22.51 10.96 6.39
C SER A 331 21.47 10.59 7.45
N LYS A 332 21.35 11.39 8.52
CA LYS A 332 20.32 11.23 9.56
C LYS A 332 18.92 11.56 9.03
N ILE A 333 18.76 12.61 8.23
CA ILE A 333 17.50 12.98 7.56
C ILE A 333 17.12 11.87 6.59
N ARG A 334 18.06 11.42 5.76
CA ARG A 334 17.84 10.31 4.83
C ARG A 334 17.41 9.02 5.50
N THR A 335 18.05 8.66 6.62
CA THR A 335 17.68 7.47 7.40
C THR A 335 16.25 7.57 7.95
N LEU A 336 15.85 8.74 8.46
CA LEU A 336 14.49 8.95 8.93
C LEU A 336 13.46 8.99 7.80
N GLY A 337 13.79 9.60 6.65
CA GLY A 337 12.97 9.57 5.45
C GLY A 337 12.71 8.14 4.98
N LEU A 338 13.76 7.30 4.93
CA LEU A 338 13.63 5.88 4.60
C LEU A 338 12.75 5.15 5.63
N THR A 339 12.98 5.40 6.92
CA THR A 339 12.18 4.80 7.99
C THR A 339 10.71 5.19 7.87
N LEU A 340 10.41 6.48 7.62
CA LEU A 340 9.04 6.97 7.46
C LEU A 340 8.35 6.30 6.27
N LEU A 341 8.98 6.31 5.09
CA LEU A 341 8.45 5.67 3.89
C LEU A 341 8.19 4.18 4.11
N ASP A 342 9.15 3.48 4.72
CA ASP A 342 9.07 2.06 5.00
C ASP A 342 7.95 1.73 6.03
N THR A 343 7.67 2.66 6.95
CA THR A 343 6.55 2.54 7.89
C THR A 343 5.21 2.77 7.20
N MET A 344 5.09 3.83 6.40
CA MET A 344 3.90 4.15 5.61
C MET A 344 3.51 3.02 4.67
N VAL A 345 4.47 2.51 3.89
CA VAL A 345 4.21 1.40 2.94
C VAL A 345 3.74 0.14 3.65
N ARG A 346 4.28 -0.16 4.84
CA ARG A 346 3.83 -1.32 5.62
C ARG A 346 2.46 -1.13 6.26
N ASN A 347 2.11 0.10 6.62
CA ASN A 347 0.83 0.41 7.24
C ASN A 347 -0.34 0.36 6.24
N GLU A 348 -0.09 0.55 4.94
CA GLU A 348 -1.03 0.34 3.83
C GLU A 348 -1.28 -1.15 3.49
N SER A 349 -1.23 -2.01 4.51
CA SER A 349 -1.39 -3.46 4.32
C SER A 349 -2.86 -3.83 4.02
N PRO A 350 -3.14 -4.70 3.04
CA PRO A 350 -4.48 -5.26 2.82
C PRO A 350 -5.03 -6.06 4.03
N ILE A 351 -4.15 -6.45 4.95
CA ILE A 351 -4.49 -7.17 6.19
C ILE A 351 -4.99 -6.20 7.28
N PHE A 352 -4.76 -4.91 7.10
CA PHE A 352 -5.16 -3.82 8.01
C PHE A 352 -6.38 -3.06 7.42
N PRO A 353 -7.62 -3.53 7.65
CA PRO A 353 -8.85 -2.92 7.10
C PRO A 353 -9.27 -1.66 7.88
N VAL A 354 -8.31 -0.81 8.25
CA VAL A 354 -8.52 0.42 9.01
C VAL A 354 -7.81 1.51 8.23
N MET A 355 -8.51 2.61 7.94
CA MET A 355 -7.85 3.76 7.31
C MET A 355 -6.79 4.30 8.23
N HIS A 356 -5.63 4.62 7.66
CA HIS A 356 -4.53 5.20 8.40
C HIS A 356 -4.07 6.50 7.76
N PHE A 357 -3.99 7.58 8.54
CA PHE A 357 -3.60 8.89 8.04
C PHE A 357 -2.61 9.59 8.96
N LEU A 358 -1.47 10.02 8.39
CA LEU A 358 -0.55 10.97 9.02
C LEU A 358 -0.93 12.40 8.63
N ILE A 359 -1.17 13.26 9.62
CA ILE A 359 -1.67 14.63 9.44
C ILE A 359 -0.79 15.62 10.22
N PRO A 360 0.12 16.34 9.55
CA PRO A 360 0.83 17.46 10.13
C PRO A 360 -0.09 18.68 10.25
N LEU A 361 -0.26 19.19 11.47
CA LEU A 361 -1.17 20.29 11.81
C LEU A 361 -0.42 21.45 12.43
N HIS A 362 -0.74 22.67 11.99
CA HIS A 362 -0.36 23.89 12.69
C HIS A 362 -1.56 24.45 13.43
N TYR A 363 -1.48 24.50 14.76
CA TYR A 363 -2.57 24.98 15.61
C TYR A 363 -2.06 25.83 16.77
N LEU A 364 -2.66 27.02 16.94
CA LEU A 364 -2.34 27.98 18.01
C LEU A 364 -0.82 28.26 18.17
N GLY A 365 -0.12 28.40 17.05
CA GLY A 365 1.31 28.71 17.02
C GLY A 365 2.22 27.53 17.38
N SER A 366 1.72 26.29 17.34
CA SER A 366 2.50 25.08 17.55
C SER A 366 2.25 24.08 16.43
N ASN A 367 3.32 23.45 15.98
CA ASN A 367 3.24 22.25 15.16
C ASN A 367 2.73 21.09 16.01
N SER A 368 1.89 20.27 15.39
CA SER A 368 1.30 19.07 15.97
C SER A 368 1.30 17.97 14.93
N TYR A 369 1.50 16.73 15.39
CA TYR A 369 1.66 15.56 14.54
C TYR A 369 0.54 14.58 14.87
N GLY A 370 -0.42 14.46 13.96
CA GLY A 370 -1.60 13.63 14.12
C GLY A 370 -1.47 12.29 13.41
N GLU A 371 -1.84 11.20 14.06
CA GLU A 371 -1.93 9.86 13.47
C GLU A 371 -3.34 9.33 13.69
N PHE A 372 -4.08 9.07 12.61
CA PHE A 372 -5.51 8.72 12.63
C PHE A 372 -5.72 7.30 12.15
N PHE A 373 -6.56 6.56 12.88
CA PHE A 373 -7.00 5.21 12.58
C PHE A 373 -8.53 5.19 12.56
N ILE A 374 -9.12 4.84 11.42
CA ILE A 374 -10.58 4.81 11.26
C ILE A 374 -11.05 3.44 10.83
N ASP A 375 -11.81 2.80 11.71
CA ASP A 375 -12.44 1.49 11.50
C ASP A 375 -13.94 1.70 11.23
N LYS A 376 -14.31 1.71 9.95
CA LYS A 376 -15.71 1.87 9.48
C LYS A 376 -16.60 0.67 9.80
N ASP A 377 -16.02 -0.48 10.11
CA ASP A 377 -16.71 -1.74 10.43
C ASP A 377 -16.29 -2.24 11.82
N ALA A 378 -16.49 -1.38 12.83
CA ALA A 378 -16.14 -1.71 14.21
C ALA A 378 -16.99 -2.89 14.72
N SER A 379 -16.32 -3.87 15.34
CA SER A 379 -16.98 -5.04 15.94
C SER A 379 -17.75 -4.70 17.22
N GLU A 380 -17.49 -3.54 17.82
CA GLU A 380 -18.12 -3.07 19.05
C GLU A 380 -19.54 -2.51 18.82
N LYS A 381 -20.38 -3.30 18.17
CA LYS A 381 -21.82 -3.04 18.10
C LYS A 381 -22.45 -3.46 19.44
N LYS A 382 -22.55 -2.54 20.40
CA LYS A 382 -23.38 -2.77 21.60
C LYS A 382 -24.86 -2.65 21.20
N GLY A 383 -25.65 -3.69 21.45
CA GLY A 383 -27.09 -3.73 21.14
C GLY A 383 -27.40 -3.97 19.65
N ASN A 384 -28.56 -3.48 19.19
CA ASN A 384 -29.05 -3.64 17.80
C ASN A 384 -28.55 -2.53 16.84
N ALA A 385 -27.38 -1.95 17.09
CA ALA A 385 -26.86 -0.86 16.25
C ALA A 385 -26.61 -1.35 14.81
N LYS A 386 -27.08 -0.59 13.82
CA LYS A 386 -26.96 -0.98 12.41
C LYS A 386 -25.53 -0.78 11.93
N SER A 387 -24.92 0.35 12.28
CA SER A 387 -23.53 0.69 11.97
C SER A 387 -22.74 1.07 13.22
N ALA A 388 -21.43 0.84 13.15
CA ALA A 388 -20.49 1.29 14.17
C ALA A 388 -19.16 1.68 13.51
N THR A 389 -18.71 2.91 13.76
CA THR A 389 -17.43 3.45 13.29
C THR A 389 -16.59 3.81 14.51
N ASN A 390 -15.37 3.29 14.58
CA ASN A 390 -14.40 3.69 15.59
C ASN A 390 -13.34 4.59 14.94
N ILE A 391 -13.26 5.84 15.39
CA ILE A 391 -12.21 6.79 15.02
C ILE A 391 -11.29 6.93 16.23
N PHE A 392 -10.04 6.52 16.07
CA PHE A 392 -9.01 6.71 17.07
C PHE A 392 -7.90 7.55 16.48
N PHE A 393 -7.39 8.52 17.23
CA PHE A 393 -6.24 9.28 16.76
C PHE A 393 -5.37 9.75 17.91
N THR A 394 -4.09 9.92 17.60
CA THR A 394 -3.11 10.51 18.50
C THR A 394 -2.71 11.87 17.98
N ILE A 395 -2.47 12.83 18.88
CA ILE A 395 -1.92 14.15 18.54
C ILE A 395 -0.71 14.38 19.43
N GLN A 396 0.46 14.55 18.82
CA GLN A 396 1.66 14.98 19.51
C GLN A 396 1.84 16.48 19.28
N SER A 397 1.69 17.29 20.32
CA SER A 397 1.94 18.73 20.24
C SER A 397 3.24 19.07 20.96
N ASP A 398 4.10 19.87 20.30
CA ASP A 398 5.32 20.37 20.91
C ASP A 398 5.04 21.26 22.13
N ARG A 399 3.89 21.96 22.14
CA ARG A 399 3.49 22.86 23.22
C ARG A 399 2.59 22.22 24.27
N TYR A 400 1.64 21.40 23.84
CA TYR A 400 0.57 20.91 24.71
C TYR A 400 0.74 19.46 25.16
N GLY A 401 1.74 18.75 24.66
CA GLY A 401 1.98 17.34 24.97
C GLY A 401 1.16 16.38 24.10
N ASN A 402 1.06 15.13 24.56
CA ASN A 402 0.44 14.05 23.81
C ASN A 402 -1.03 13.85 24.19
N PHE A 403 -1.86 13.63 23.16
CA PHE A 403 -3.26 13.30 23.31
C PHE A 403 -3.55 11.98 22.62
N GLU A 404 -4.47 11.21 23.19
CA GLU A 404 -5.17 10.13 22.50
C GLU A 404 -6.66 10.39 22.59
N VAL A 405 -7.35 10.23 21.47
CA VAL A 405 -8.79 10.46 21.38
C VAL A 405 -9.45 9.25 20.76
N GLU A 406 -10.49 8.76 21.42
CA GLU A 406 -11.40 7.75 20.91
C GLU A 406 -12.77 8.34 20.67
N LEU A 407 -13.29 8.12 19.47
CA LEU A 407 -14.63 8.47 19.09
C LEU A 407 -15.32 7.22 18.52
N LEU A 408 -16.19 6.62 19.33
CA LEU A 408 -16.99 5.47 18.92
C LEU A 408 -18.39 5.96 18.56
N VAL A 409 -18.72 5.88 17.27
CA VAL A 409 -20.01 6.29 16.71
C VAL A 409 -20.84 5.05 16.43
N ARG A 410 -22.03 4.94 17.04
CA ARG A 410 -23.00 3.86 16.82
C ARG A 410 -24.32 4.47 16.38
N ASP A 411 -24.68 4.25 15.12
CA ASP A 411 -25.77 4.96 14.43
C ASP A 411 -25.60 6.50 14.57
N GLN A 412 -26.33 7.15 15.47
CA GLN A 412 -26.23 8.58 15.77
C GLN A 412 -25.74 8.88 17.20
N ILE A 413 -25.27 7.86 17.91
CA ILE A 413 -24.80 7.97 19.30
C ILE A 413 -23.28 7.97 19.31
N ILE A 414 -22.69 8.93 20.02
CA ILE A 414 -21.26 9.11 20.16
C ILE A 414 -20.83 8.85 21.60
N ASP A 415 -19.80 8.01 21.76
CA ASP A 415 -18.96 7.97 22.94
C ASP A 415 -17.61 8.61 22.61
N LEU A 416 -17.19 9.57 23.44
CA LEU A 416 -15.93 10.28 23.29
C LEU A 416 -15.07 10.08 24.54
N ASP A 417 -13.85 9.57 24.37
CA ASP A 417 -12.84 9.44 25.42
C ASP A 417 -11.57 10.18 25.01
N ILE A 418 -11.05 11.03 25.90
CA ILE A 418 -9.86 11.84 25.66
C ILE A 418 -8.83 11.56 26.75
N ARG A 419 -7.64 11.12 26.36
CA ARG A 419 -6.46 11.01 27.22
C ARG A 419 -5.52 12.16 26.92
N CYS A 420 -5.19 12.97 27.91
CA CYS A 420 -4.39 14.18 27.75
C CYS A 420 -3.40 14.36 28.92
N PRO A 421 -2.44 15.29 28.83
CA PRO A 421 -1.56 15.58 29.94
C PRO A 421 -2.33 16.11 31.16
N GLY A 422 -1.89 15.74 32.37
CA GLY A 422 -2.64 15.98 33.62
C GLY A 422 -3.13 17.42 33.82
N ALA A 423 -2.33 18.41 33.41
CA ALA A 423 -2.69 19.83 33.50
C ALA A 423 -3.94 20.24 32.67
N LEU A 424 -4.33 19.44 31.66
CA LEU A 424 -5.42 19.74 30.74
C LEU A 424 -6.72 18.98 31.06
N ILE A 425 -6.72 18.09 32.06
CA ILE A 425 -7.88 17.25 32.41
C ILE A 425 -9.08 18.11 32.83
N GLU A 426 -8.92 18.95 33.85
CA GLU A 426 -10.04 19.77 34.36
C GLU A 426 -10.53 20.82 33.32
N PRO A 427 -9.65 21.54 32.60
CA PRO A 427 -10.07 22.38 31.48
C PRO A 427 -10.92 21.64 30.43
N LEU A 428 -10.54 20.43 30.03
CA LEU A 428 -11.29 19.63 29.05
C LEU A 428 -12.57 19.02 29.61
N LYS A 429 -12.62 18.68 30.90
CA LYS A 429 -13.90 18.28 31.52
C LYS A 429 -14.93 19.41 31.45
N ASN A 430 -14.47 20.65 31.67
CA ASN A 430 -15.32 21.83 31.62
C ASN A 430 -15.83 22.18 30.20
N THR A 431 -15.20 21.64 29.14
CA THR A 431 -15.68 21.83 27.76
C THR A 431 -16.77 20.85 27.32
N ARG A 432 -17.16 19.88 28.18
CA ARG A 432 -18.19 18.88 27.85
C ARG A 432 -19.48 19.49 27.28
N GLY A 433 -19.95 20.60 27.85
CA GLY A 433 -21.16 21.28 27.39
C GLY A 433 -21.03 21.80 25.96
N LYS A 434 -19.90 22.43 25.64
CA LYS A 434 -19.61 22.96 24.28
C LYS A 434 -19.50 21.82 23.27
N ILE A 435 -18.77 20.76 23.60
CA ILE A 435 -18.60 19.58 22.74
C ILE A 435 -19.96 18.92 22.47
N ARG A 436 -20.80 18.79 23.51
CA ARG A 436 -22.17 18.29 23.35
C ARG A 436 -22.96 19.12 22.35
N SER A 437 -22.97 20.44 22.49
CA SER A 437 -23.69 21.33 21.56
C SER A 437 -23.22 21.14 20.12
N ILE A 438 -21.89 21.11 19.89
CA ILE A 438 -21.33 20.89 18.56
C ILE A 438 -21.79 19.55 17.97
N ILE A 439 -21.80 18.48 18.76
CA ILE A 439 -22.23 17.15 18.32
C ILE A 439 -23.74 17.12 18.00
N GLU A 440 -24.55 17.72 18.87
CA GLU A 440 -26.01 17.74 18.73
C GLU A 440 -26.48 18.61 17.56
N GLU A 441 -25.79 19.71 17.27
CA GLU A 441 -26.02 20.55 16.09
C GLU A 441 -25.83 19.78 14.77
N GLN A 442 -24.99 18.74 14.76
CA GLN A 442 -24.77 17.87 13.60
C GLN A 442 -25.72 16.67 13.54
N GLY A 443 -26.72 16.61 14.44
CA GLY A 443 -27.73 15.54 14.47
C GLY A 443 -27.29 14.26 15.19
N TYR A 444 -26.20 14.30 15.95
CA TYR A 444 -25.74 13.20 16.78
C TYR A 444 -26.10 13.41 18.26
N LYS A 445 -25.94 12.39 19.10
CA LYS A 445 -26.10 12.50 20.56
C LYS A 445 -24.85 12.03 21.29
N LEU A 446 -24.33 12.87 22.19
CA LEU A 446 -23.20 12.52 23.05
C LEU A 446 -23.69 11.73 24.28
N LEU A 447 -23.45 10.42 24.29
CA LEU A 447 -23.82 9.52 25.39
C LEU A 447 -22.76 9.53 26.50
N ALA A 448 -21.52 9.18 26.15
CA ALA A 448 -20.39 9.18 27.07
C ALA A 448 -19.37 10.25 26.72
N TYR A 449 -18.81 10.89 27.76
CA TYR A 449 -17.69 11.82 27.64
C TYR A 449 -16.71 11.55 28.77
N GLY A 450 -15.58 10.93 28.44
CA GLY A 450 -14.48 10.61 29.34
C GLY A 450 -13.29 11.53 29.09
N VAL A 451 -12.68 12.02 30.17
CA VAL A 451 -11.39 12.73 30.12
C VAL A 451 -10.51 12.16 31.21
N GLY A 452 -9.33 11.70 30.83
CA GLY A 452 -8.35 11.11 31.76
C GLY A 452 -6.92 11.49 31.41
N GLU A 453 -6.00 11.10 32.29
CA GLU A 453 -4.57 11.33 32.07
C GLU A 453 -4.01 10.40 30.98
N TYR A 454 -3.12 10.93 30.16
CA TYR A 454 -2.29 10.18 29.24
C TYR A 454 -1.10 9.57 30.00
N VAL A 455 -0.98 8.24 29.96
CA VAL A 455 0.08 7.52 30.68
C VAL A 455 1.08 6.92 29.69
N GLU A 456 0.65 5.93 28.91
CA GLU A 456 1.39 5.34 27.80
C GLU A 456 0.38 4.77 26.80
N GLY A 457 0.64 4.99 25.51
CA GLY A 457 -0.31 4.65 24.45
C GLY A 457 -0.44 3.14 24.25
N GLN A 458 -1.66 2.68 23.96
CA GLN A 458 -1.91 1.29 23.61
C GLN A 458 -1.31 0.96 22.23
N THR A 459 -0.92 -0.29 22.03
CA THR A 459 -0.53 -0.79 20.71
C THR A 459 -1.75 -0.94 19.79
N ILE A 460 -1.53 -0.91 18.47
CA ILE A 460 -2.62 -1.08 17.51
C ILE A 460 -3.34 -2.44 17.66
N LEU A 461 -2.62 -3.48 18.09
CA LEU A 461 -3.21 -4.81 18.29
C LEU A 461 -4.03 -4.91 19.58
N GLN A 462 -3.61 -4.23 20.65
CA GLN A 462 -4.43 -4.11 21.85
C GLN A 462 -5.73 -3.38 21.53
N ARG A 463 -5.65 -2.37 20.65
CA ARG A 463 -6.79 -1.54 20.26
C ARG A 463 -7.74 -2.21 19.28
N TYR A 464 -7.20 -2.92 18.30
CA TYR A 464 -7.96 -3.64 17.29
C TYR A 464 -7.62 -5.14 17.31
N PRO A 465 -8.08 -5.92 18.32
CA PRO A 465 -7.74 -7.33 18.46
C PRO A 465 -8.11 -8.18 17.24
N LYS A 466 -9.14 -7.77 16.48
CA LYS A 466 -9.58 -8.41 15.24
C LYS A 466 -8.47 -8.51 14.18
N LEU A 467 -7.49 -7.62 14.23
CA LEU A 467 -6.32 -7.64 13.33
C LEU A 467 -5.41 -8.84 13.59
N ALA A 468 -5.33 -9.31 14.84
CA ALA A 468 -4.56 -10.52 15.16
C ALA A 468 -5.22 -11.81 14.64
N LEU A 469 -6.55 -11.76 14.43
CA LEU A 469 -7.38 -12.90 14.04
C LEU A 469 -7.55 -13.06 12.52
N ARG A 470 -7.37 -11.99 11.72
CA ARG A 470 -7.37 -12.06 10.25
C ARG A 470 -6.05 -12.64 9.71
N LYS A 471 -5.74 -13.88 10.08
CA LYS A 471 -4.76 -14.75 9.42
C LYS A 471 -5.28 -15.27 8.07
N VAL A 472 -5.92 -14.42 7.26
CA VAL A 472 -6.49 -14.85 5.98
C VAL A 472 -5.41 -14.70 4.92
N GLY A 473 -4.87 -15.83 4.48
CA GLY A 473 -3.87 -15.87 3.41
C GLY A 473 -4.41 -15.22 2.14
N LEU A 474 -3.59 -14.37 1.52
CA LEU A 474 -3.77 -13.98 0.13
C LEU A 474 -3.57 -15.24 -0.72
N ASP A 475 -4.66 -15.82 -1.22
CA ASP A 475 -4.57 -16.92 -2.19
C ASP A 475 -4.18 -16.33 -3.55
N VAL A 476 -2.88 -16.05 -3.70
CA VAL A 476 -2.30 -15.69 -4.99
C VAL A 476 -2.01 -17.00 -5.70
N LYS A 477 -2.98 -17.49 -6.49
CA LYS A 477 -2.65 -18.38 -7.60
C LYS A 477 -1.92 -17.52 -8.64
N ILE A 478 -0.61 -17.71 -8.72
CA ILE A 478 0.22 -17.29 -9.86
C ILE A 478 -0.12 -18.17 -11.06
#